data_AF-A0A2G5L1G8-F1
#
_entry.id   AF-A0A2G5L1G8-F1
#
_cell.length_a   1.000
_cell.length_b   1.000
_cell.length_c   1.000
_cell.angle_alpha   90.00
_cell.angle_beta   90.00
_cell.angle_gamma   90.00
#
_symmetry.space_group_name_H-M   'P 1'
#
loop_
_entity.id
_entity.type
_entity.pdbx_description
1 polymer ?
#
loop_
_entity_poly.entity_id
_entity_poly.type
_entity_poly.pdbx_seq_one_letter_code
_entity_poly.pdbx_strand_id
1 'polypeptide(L)'
;MIIDGANGALELKIIGYQYPSVTSGHDGNWLRIQLDGRVDGVHRRWVDPCLLTWELAELIDWLRSIRHADTASHLELFFVEPMLSFGLLKRESTGMQLQIRLDEGTEDCVMTFEVDQKKLDRMVEDLSGQLVHYPVRS
;
A
#
# COMPACT_ATOMS: atom_id res chain seq x y z
N MET A 1 -1.30 7.37 0.75
CA MET A 1 -0.45 7.03 1.89
C MET A 1 0.92 7.60 1.63
N ILE A 2 1.56 8.22 2.61
CA ILE A 2 2.98 8.60 2.50
C ILE A 2 3.75 7.84 3.57
N ILE A 3 4.87 7.23 3.18
CA ILE A 3 5.82 6.58 4.07
C ILE A 3 7.22 7.04 3.72
N ASP A 4 7.98 7.44 4.73
CA ASP A 4 9.32 8.00 4.61
C ASP A 4 10.28 7.30 5.58
N GLY A 5 11.53 7.14 5.14
CA GLY A 5 12.60 6.51 5.92
C GLY A 5 13.97 7.01 5.51
N ALA A 6 15.01 6.49 6.16
CA ALA A 6 16.39 6.93 5.94
C ALA A 6 16.85 6.78 4.48
N ASN A 7 16.32 5.78 3.77
CA ASN A 7 16.77 5.40 2.43
C ASN A 7 15.80 5.81 1.31
N GLY A 8 14.69 6.50 1.64
CA GLY A 8 13.70 6.85 0.63
C GLY A 8 12.36 7.29 1.18
N ALA A 9 11.45 7.58 0.26
CA ALA A 9 10.04 7.83 0.55
C ALA A 9 9.19 7.22 -0.56
N LEU A 10 7.97 6.85 -0.22
CA LEU A 10 6.96 6.34 -1.14
C LEU A 10 5.61 6.99 -0.82
N GLU A 11 4.97 7.53 -1.84
CA GLU A 11 3.58 7.97 -1.84
C GLU A 11 2.75 7.00 -2.68
N LEU A 12 1.68 6.48 -2.10
CA LEU A 12 0.64 5.72 -2.77
C LEU A 12 -0.62 6.57 -2.89
N LYS A 13 -1.13 6.75 -4.10
CA LYS A 13 -2.33 7.55 -4.36
C LYS A 13 -3.28 6.82 -5.30
N ILE A 14 -4.57 6.81 -4.96
CA ILE A 14 -5.62 6.43 -5.91
C ILE A 14 -5.85 7.62 -6.84
N ILE A 15 -5.71 7.40 -8.14
CA ILE A 15 -5.90 8.46 -9.15
C ILE A 15 -7.17 8.26 -9.99
N GLY A 16 -7.91 7.18 -9.78
CA GLY A 16 -9.10 6.85 -10.55
C GLY A 16 -9.46 5.36 -10.48
N TYR A 17 -10.60 5.00 -11.05
CA TYR A 17 -10.87 3.63 -11.46
C TYR A 17 -10.17 3.33 -12.79
N GLN A 18 -9.79 2.07 -13.05
CA GLN A 18 -9.22 1.64 -14.34
C GLN A 18 -10.22 1.85 -15.48
N TYR A 19 -11.48 1.51 -15.23
CA TYR A 19 -12.58 1.65 -16.17
C TYR A 19 -13.65 2.60 -15.59
N PRO A 20 -13.50 3.93 -15.72
CA PRO A 20 -14.40 4.89 -15.11
C PRO A 20 -15.88 4.70 -15.50
N SER A 21 -16.14 4.23 -16.72
CA SER A 21 -17.48 3.96 -17.26
C SER A 21 -18.09 2.63 -16.80
N VAL A 22 -17.31 1.72 -16.22
CA VAL A 22 -17.81 0.44 -15.71
C VAL A 22 -18.24 0.64 -14.26
N THR A 23 -19.54 0.61 -14.00
CA THR A 23 -20.11 0.99 -12.71
C THR A 23 -20.59 -0.19 -11.85
N SER A 24 -20.31 -1.43 -12.26
CA SER A 24 -20.71 -2.64 -11.57
C SER A 24 -19.77 -3.81 -11.90
N GLY A 25 -19.87 -4.88 -11.10
CA GLY A 25 -19.06 -6.08 -11.29
C GLY A 25 -17.57 -5.89 -10.99
N HIS A 26 -16.79 -6.96 -11.17
CA HIS A 26 -15.38 -7.00 -10.78
C HIS A 26 -14.55 -5.87 -11.42
N ASP A 27 -14.68 -5.66 -12.73
CA ASP A 27 -13.91 -4.65 -13.46
C ASP A 27 -14.24 -3.21 -13.05
N GLY A 28 -15.43 -2.97 -12.49
CA GLY A 28 -15.80 -1.67 -11.95
C GLY A 28 -14.99 -1.27 -10.71
N ASN A 29 -14.24 -2.21 -10.11
CA ASN A 29 -13.58 -2.01 -8.82
C ASN A 29 -12.05 -1.90 -8.93
N TRP A 30 -11.47 -2.06 -10.12
CA TRP A 30 -10.04 -1.83 -10.30
C TRP A 30 -9.69 -0.35 -10.09
N LEU A 31 -8.75 -0.09 -9.19
CA LEU A 31 -8.21 1.21 -8.87
C LEU A 31 -6.89 1.41 -9.58
N ARG A 32 -6.74 2.55 -10.26
CA ARG A 32 -5.44 3.02 -10.75
C ARG A 32 -4.67 3.61 -9.58
N ILE A 33 -3.59 2.94 -9.23
CA ILE A 33 -2.70 3.33 -8.15
C ILE A 33 -1.50 4.04 -8.77
N GLN A 34 -1.24 5.26 -8.32
CA GLN A 34 0.02 5.94 -8.55
C GLN A 34 0.93 5.70 -7.35
N LEU A 35 2.12 5.19 -7.64
CA LEU A 35 3.22 5.12 -6.70
C LEU A 35 4.27 6.15 -7.11
N ASP A 36 4.70 6.99 -6.19
CA ASP A 36 5.71 8.00 -6.43
C ASP A 36 6.74 7.88 -5.30
N GLY A 37 8.00 7.58 -5.64
CA GLY A 37 8.99 7.31 -4.63
C GLY A 37 10.42 7.61 -5.04
N ARG A 38 11.29 7.65 -4.04
CA ARG A 38 12.74 7.73 -4.25
C ARG A 38 13.39 6.48 -3.68
N VAL A 39 14.04 5.72 -4.54
CA VAL A 39 14.76 4.48 -4.21
C VAL A 39 16.20 4.64 -4.70
N ASP A 40 17.17 4.42 -3.82
CA ASP A 40 18.61 4.57 -4.11
C ASP A 40 18.98 5.93 -4.73
N GLY A 41 18.32 6.99 -4.28
CA GLY A 41 18.53 8.36 -4.77
C GLY A 41 17.86 8.67 -6.11
N VAL A 42 17.27 7.68 -6.77
CA VAL A 42 16.54 7.85 -8.04
C VAL A 42 15.06 8.03 -7.77
N HIS A 43 14.47 9.08 -8.34
CA HIS A 43 13.03 9.28 -8.31
C HIS A 43 12.38 8.38 -9.36
N ARG A 44 11.33 7.66 -8.96
CA ARG A 44 10.55 6.77 -9.82
C ARG A 44 9.06 7.00 -9.57
N ARG A 45 8.29 6.86 -10.64
CA ARG A 45 6.83 6.94 -10.61
C ARG A 45 6.24 5.80 -11.40
N TRP A 46 5.28 5.11 -10.81
CA TRP A 46 4.52 4.01 -11.41
C TRP A 46 3.04 4.33 -11.38
N VAL A 47 2.32 3.94 -12.43
CA VAL A 47 0.86 4.02 -12.46
C VAL A 47 0.33 2.70 -12.99
N ASP A 48 -0.34 1.94 -12.14
CA ASP A 48 -0.82 0.61 -12.48
C ASP A 48 -2.20 0.33 -11.83
N PRO A 49 -3.15 -0.29 -12.54
CA PRO A 49 -4.37 -0.82 -11.95
C PRO A 49 -4.11 -2.10 -11.12
N CYS A 50 -3.41 -1.98 -10.00
CA CYS A 50 -2.93 -3.14 -9.23
C CYS A 50 -3.70 -3.45 -7.95
N LEU A 51 -4.78 -2.72 -7.65
CA LEU A 51 -5.63 -2.97 -6.47
C LEU A 51 -7.11 -2.84 -6.80
N LEU A 52 -7.91 -3.69 -6.19
CA LEU A 52 -9.36 -3.57 -6.13
C LEU A 52 -9.78 -2.68 -4.95
N THR A 53 -10.99 -2.13 -5.00
CA THR A 53 -11.54 -1.30 -3.90
C THR A 53 -11.56 -2.04 -2.56
N TRP A 54 -11.84 -3.34 -2.56
CA TRP A 54 -11.84 -4.16 -1.34
C TRP A 54 -10.43 -4.57 -0.92
N GLU A 55 -9.51 -4.80 -1.84
CA GLU A 55 -8.10 -5.06 -1.51
C GLU A 55 -7.45 -3.84 -0.85
N LEU A 56 -7.85 -2.63 -1.23
CA LEU A 56 -7.44 -1.42 -0.53
C LEU A 56 -8.01 -1.36 0.90
N ALA A 57 -9.25 -1.81 1.10
CA ALA A 57 -9.83 -1.95 2.43
C ALA A 57 -9.08 -3.01 3.26
N GLU A 58 -8.71 -4.13 2.65
CA GLU A 58 -7.88 -5.17 3.27
C GLU A 58 -6.49 -4.64 3.66
N LEU A 59 -5.86 -3.80 2.84
CA LEU A 59 -4.61 -3.11 3.21
C LEU A 59 -4.79 -2.23 4.45
N ILE A 60 -5.88 -1.45 4.50
CA ILE A 60 -6.18 -0.59 5.66
C ILE A 60 -6.38 -1.44 6.91
N ASP A 61 -7.12 -2.54 6.81
CA ASP A 61 -7.38 -3.44 7.93
C ASP A 61 -6.13 -4.22 8.34
N TRP A 62 -5.28 -4.58 7.39
CA TRP A 62 -3.96 -5.16 7.66
C TRP A 62 -3.09 -4.18 8.46
N LEU A 63 -3.00 -2.91 8.04
CA LEU A 63 -2.27 -1.86 8.77
C LEU A 63 -2.83 -1.68 10.21
N ARG A 64 -4.15 -1.75 10.38
CA ARG A 64 -4.79 -1.72 11.71
C ARG A 64 -4.50 -2.96 12.54
N SER A 65 -4.42 -4.13 11.91
CA SER A 65 -4.15 -5.41 12.60
C SER A 65 -2.72 -5.45 13.13
N ILE A 66 -1.75 -5.03 12.30
CA ILE A 66 -0.36 -4.98 12.72
C ILE A 66 -0.17 -3.93 13.80
N ARG A 67 -1.05 -2.93 13.97
CA ARG A 67 -1.01 -2.00 15.11
C ARG A 67 -1.09 -2.70 16.47
N HIS A 68 -1.87 -3.77 16.57
CA HIS A 68 -2.22 -4.41 17.84
C HIS A 68 -1.54 -5.76 18.09
N ALA A 69 -0.84 -6.30 17.11
CA ALA A 69 -0.14 -7.59 17.24
C ALA A 69 1.01 -7.57 18.27
N ASP A 70 0.84 -8.16 19.45
CA ASP A 70 1.82 -8.12 20.55
C ASP A 70 3.25 -8.55 20.16
N THR A 71 3.37 -9.57 19.31
CA THR A 71 4.63 -9.98 18.67
C THR A 71 4.28 -10.70 17.37
N ALA A 72 4.64 -10.13 16.23
CA ALA A 72 4.53 -10.81 14.94
C ALA A 72 5.93 -11.08 14.38
N SER A 73 6.19 -12.34 14.05
CA SER A 73 7.20 -12.73 13.07
C SER A 73 6.56 -12.67 11.69
N HIS A 74 7.10 -11.86 10.79
CA HIS A 74 6.82 -11.84 9.34
C HIS A 74 5.34 -12.05 8.93
N LEU A 75 4.61 -10.97 8.68
CA LEU A 75 3.27 -11.01 8.07
C LEU A 75 3.31 -10.39 6.69
N GLU A 76 2.77 -11.06 5.68
CA GLU A 76 2.70 -10.54 4.30
C GLU A 76 1.24 -10.36 3.86
N LEU A 77 1.03 -9.35 3.01
CA LEU A 77 -0.22 -9.07 2.34
C LEU A 77 0.05 -9.03 0.83
N PHE A 78 -0.66 -9.89 0.11
CA PHE A 78 -0.62 -10.01 -1.34
C PHE A 78 -1.98 -9.64 -1.93
N PHE A 79 -1.98 -9.26 -3.20
CA PHE A 79 -3.17 -8.89 -3.95
C PHE A 79 -3.30 -9.77 -5.20
N VAL A 80 -4.42 -9.66 -5.90
CA VAL A 80 -4.70 -10.39 -7.14
C VAL A 80 -3.64 -10.09 -8.20
N GLU A 81 -3.26 -8.82 -8.35
CA GLU A 81 -2.12 -8.43 -9.17
C GLU A 81 -0.82 -8.50 -8.35
N PRO A 82 0.20 -9.27 -8.79
CA PRO A 82 1.44 -9.46 -8.03
C PRO A 82 2.37 -8.23 -8.06
N MET A 83 1.93 -7.13 -8.68
CA MET A 83 2.70 -5.89 -8.85
C MET A 83 3.03 -5.18 -7.54
N LEU A 84 2.28 -5.44 -6.46
CA LEU A 84 2.43 -4.77 -5.16
C LEU A 84 2.25 -5.77 -4.03
N SER A 85 3.10 -5.70 -3.00
CA SER A 85 2.87 -6.41 -1.74
C SER A 85 3.40 -5.63 -0.54
N PHE A 86 2.83 -5.92 0.62
CA PHE A 86 3.22 -5.34 1.90
C PHE A 86 3.67 -6.44 2.85
N GLY A 87 4.70 -6.15 3.65
CA GLY A 87 5.22 -7.06 4.66
C GLY A 87 5.52 -6.33 5.97
N LEU A 88 5.25 -6.96 7.10
CA LEU A 88 5.79 -6.59 8.40
C LEU A 88 6.98 -7.50 8.67
N LEU A 89 8.21 -7.00 8.54
CA LEU A 89 9.43 -7.79 8.75
C LEU A 89 9.74 -7.97 10.23
N LYS A 90 9.59 -6.89 10.99
CA LYS A 90 9.93 -6.85 12.41
C LYS A 90 8.97 -5.95 13.16
N ARG A 91 8.63 -6.35 14.38
CA ARG A 91 7.96 -5.49 15.36
C ARG A 91 8.79 -5.42 16.64
N GLU A 92 8.98 -4.21 17.14
CA GLU A 92 9.58 -3.93 18.43
C GLU A 92 8.61 -3.12 19.30
N SER A 93 9.00 -2.86 20.55
CA SER A 93 8.18 -2.10 21.50
C SER A 93 7.91 -0.66 21.08
N THR A 94 8.78 -0.09 20.22
CA THR A 94 8.72 1.33 19.83
C THR A 94 8.50 1.56 18.34
N GLY A 95 8.51 0.51 17.52
CA GLY A 95 8.44 0.64 16.06
C GLY A 95 8.26 -0.67 15.33
N MET A 96 8.09 -0.56 14.02
CA MET A 96 7.87 -1.63 13.09
C MET A 96 8.72 -1.41 11.86
N GLN A 97 9.21 -2.49 11.27
CA GLN A 97 9.84 -2.47 9.97
C GLN A 97 8.87 -3.02 8.93
N LEU A 98 8.39 -2.14 8.06
CA LEU A 98 7.53 -2.50 6.93
C LEU A 98 8.35 -2.66 5.66
N GLN A 99 8.03 -3.68 4.88
CA GLN A 99 8.52 -3.88 3.53
C GLN A 99 7.40 -3.60 2.53
N ILE A 100 7.75 -2.94 1.44
CA ILE A 100 6.88 -2.76 0.29
C ILE A 100 7.65 -3.27 -0.92
N ARG A 101 7.07 -4.21 -1.66
CA ARG A 101 7.66 -4.73 -2.88
C ARG A 101 6.84 -4.34 -4.09
N LEU A 102 7.54 -3.90 -5.13
CA LEU A 102 7.00 -3.67 -6.45
C LEU A 102 7.66 -4.65 -7.40
N ASP A 103 6.87 -5.46 -8.08
CA ASP A 103 7.36 -6.31 -9.16
C ASP A 103 7.33 -5.48 -10.46
N GLU A 104 8.50 -5.15 -11.02
CA GLU A 104 8.59 -4.45 -12.32
C GLU A 104 8.78 -5.44 -13.49
N GLY A 105 8.55 -6.74 -13.28
CA GLY A 105 8.63 -7.81 -14.28
C GLY A 105 10.06 -8.27 -14.63
N THR A 106 11.07 -7.41 -14.47
CA THR A 106 12.49 -7.78 -14.68
C THR A 106 13.34 -7.70 -13.41
N GLU A 107 12.96 -6.86 -12.45
CA GLU A 107 13.63 -6.69 -11.17
C GLU A 107 12.61 -6.31 -10.08
N ASP A 108 12.76 -6.88 -8.88
CA ASP A 108 11.96 -6.50 -7.73
C ASP A 108 12.49 -5.20 -7.12
N CYS A 109 11.64 -4.18 -7.03
CA CYS A 109 11.94 -3.00 -6.22
C CYS A 109 11.46 -3.24 -4.79
N VAL A 110 12.40 -3.50 -3.89
CA VAL A 110 12.12 -3.75 -2.47
C VAL A 110 12.48 -2.51 -1.65
N MET A 111 11.48 -1.94 -0.98
CA MET A 111 11.66 -0.83 -0.06
C MET A 111 11.38 -1.28 1.36
N THR A 112 12.14 -0.75 2.33
CA THR A 112 11.94 -1.04 3.75
C THR A 112 11.92 0.25 4.56
N PHE A 113 10.97 0.36 5.47
CA PHE A 113 10.68 1.57 6.22
C PHE A 113 10.51 1.27 7.70
N GLU A 114 11.14 2.10 8.53
CA GLU A 114 10.87 2.14 9.97
C GLU A 114 9.62 3.01 10.23
N VAL A 115 8.64 2.42 10.89
CA VAL A 115 7.31 2.99 11.11
C VAL A 115 6.98 2.95 12.59
N ASP A 116 6.69 4.11 13.17
CA ASP A 116 6.13 4.19 14.51
C ASP A 116 4.59 4.17 14.46
N GLN A 117 3.96 4.10 15.62
CA GLN A 117 2.50 4.09 15.75
C GLN A 117 1.84 5.31 15.10
N LYS A 118 2.48 6.50 15.18
CA LYS A 118 1.93 7.74 14.62
C LYS A 118 1.97 7.73 13.09
N LYS A 119 3.04 7.23 12.49
CA LYS A 119 3.15 7.05 11.04
C LYS A 119 2.13 6.05 10.56
N LEU A 120 1.96 4.92 11.26
CA LEU A 120 0.95 3.92 10.93
C LEU A 120 -0.47 4.50 10.97
N ASP A 121 -0.81 5.28 12.00
CA ASP A 121 -2.11 5.95 12.09
C ASP A 121 -2.35 6.92 10.92
N ARG A 122 -1.34 7.70 10.53
CA ARG A 122 -1.42 8.59 9.35
C ARG A 122 -1.60 7.82 8.05
N MET A 123 -0.93 6.67 7.90
CA MET A 123 -1.10 5.81 6.72
C MET A 123 -2.53 5.31 6.63
N VAL A 124 -3.09 4.82 7.74
CA VAL A 124 -4.49 4.35 7.83
C VAL A 124 -5.47 5.49 7.54
N GLU A 125 -5.29 6.65 8.17
CA GLU A 125 -6.15 7.83 7.98
C GLU A 125 -6.16 8.27 6.51
N ASP A 126 -4.98 8.39 5.89
CA ASP A 126 -4.88 8.85 4.52
C ASP A 126 -5.47 7.85 3.52
N LEU A 127 -5.17 6.55 3.65
CA LEU A 127 -5.78 5.52 2.80
C LEU A 127 -7.31 5.46 2.98
N SER A 128 -7.80 5.55 4.23
CA SER A 128 -9.23 5.57 4.50
C SER A 128 -9.89 6.80 3.87
N GLY A 129 -9.27 7.96 3.97
CA GLY A 129 -9.74 9.21 3.37
C GLY A 129 -9.79 9.13 1.84
N GLN A 130 -8.78 8.53 1.22
CA GLN A 130 -8.79 8.27 -0.22
C GLN A 130 -9.92 7.31 -0.61
N LEU A 131 -10.05 6.16 0.07
CA LEU A 131 -11.03 5.11 -0.26
C LEU A 131 -12.49 5.60 -0.19
N VAL A 132 -12.82 6.59 0.65
CA VAL A 132 -14.16 7.21 0.69
C VAL A 132 -14.59 7.74 -0.68
N HIS A 133 -13.66 8.18 -1.52
CA HIS A 133 -13.94 8.69 -2.87
C HIS A 133 -14.07 7.58 -3.92
N TYR A 134 -13.75 6.34 -3.58
CA TYR A 134 -13.74 5.20 -4.47
C TYR A 134 -14.52 4.02 -3.87
N PRO A 135 -15.85 4.16 -3.70
CA PRO A 135 -16.68 3.10 -3.15
C PRO A 135 -16.68 1.85 -4.06
N VAL A 136 -16.97 0.70 -3.45
CA VAL A 136 -17.22 -0.54 -4.19
C VAL A 136 -18.39 -0.32 -5.16
N ARG A 137 -18.18 -0.72 -6.41
CA ARG A 137 -19.15 -0.69 -7.50
C ARG A 137 -19.78 -2.07 -7.64
N SER A 138 -20.98 -2.22 -7.08
CA SER A 138 -21.80 -3.45 -7.13
C SER A 138 -22.41 -3.68 -8.49
#